data_AF-A0A849GYH5-F1
#
_entry.id   AF-A0A849GYH5-F1
#
_cell.length_a   1.000
_cell.length_b   1.000
_cell.length_c   1.000
_cell.angle_alpha   90.00
_cell.angle_beta   90.00
_cell.angle_gamma   90.00
#
_symmetry.space_group_name_H-M   'P 1'
#
loop_
_entity.id
_entity.type
_entity.pdbx_description
1 polymer ?
#
loop_
_entity_poly.entity_id
_entity_poly.type
_entity_poly.pdbx_seq_one_letter_code
_entity_poly.pdbx_strand_id
1 'polypeptide(L)' 'MTDTILRTKDITKPTAFSLSPDAETRAALAEDLGITAIRKLTFSGEIAPDG' A
#
# COMPACT_ATOMS: atom_id res chain seq x y z
N MET A 1 -5.49 -0.60 -14.21
CA MET A 1 -4.51 -1.11 -13.23
C MET A 1 -5.31 -1.94 -12.26
N THR A 2 -5.12 -3.25 -12.23
CA THR A 2 -6.08 -4.20 -11.64
C THR A 2 -5.96 -4.18 -10.12
N ASP A 3 -7.02 -3.73 -9.43
CA ASP A 3 -7.07 -3.68 -7.98
C ASP A 3 -7.42 -5.07 -7.44
N THR A 4 -6.39 -5.84 -7.09
CA THR A 4 -6.57 -7.16 -6.47
C THR A 4 -6.80 -6.95 -4.98
N ILE A 5 -8.06 -7.01 -4.57
CA ILE A 5 -8.45 -6.94 -3.15
C ILE A 5 -7.96 -8.20 -2.43
N LEU A 6 -6.98 -8.06 -1.53
CA LEU A 6 -6.59 -9.12 -0.60
C LEU A 6 -7.61 -9.18 0.55
N ARG A 7 -8.26 -10.32 0.71
CA ARG A 7 -9.15 -10.58 1.86
C ARG A 7 -8.38 -11.35 2.92
N THR A 8 -8.48 -10.91 4.16
CA THR A 8 -7.79 -11.52 5.31
C THR A 8 -8.08 -13.01 5.48
N LYS A 9 -9.31 -13.46 5.17
CA LYS A 9 -9.70 -14.89 5.22
C LYS A 9 -8.93 -15.79 4.27
N ASP A 10 -8.43 -15.23 3.17
CA ASP A 10 -7.73 -15.99 2.13
C ASP A 10 -6.21 -16.06 2.40
N ILE A 11 -5.70 -15.29 3.38
CA ILE A 11 -4.28 -15.25 3.76
C ILE A 11 -3.98 -16.42 4.71
N THR A 12 -3.70 -17.58 4.12
CA THR A 12 -3.30 -18.80 4.85
C THR A 12 -1.79 -18.99 4.93
N LYS A 13 -1.02 -18.17 4.20
CA LYS A 13 0.45 -18.17 4.14
C LYS A 13 0.96 -16.73 4.04
N PRO A 14 2.22 -16.45 4.44
CA PRO A 14 2.84 -15.14 4.25
C PRO A 14 2.66 -14.67 2.80
N THR A 15 1.99 -13.52 2.64
CA THR A 15 1.69 -12.95 1.32
C THR A 15 2.44 -11.63 1.18
N ALA A 16 3.39 -11.60 0.25
CA ALA A 16 4.13 -10.38 -0.06
C ALA A 16 3.20 -9.36 -0.71
N PHE A 17 3.31 -8.10 -0.28
CA PHE A 17 2.60 -6.99 -0.88
C PHE A 17 3.57 -5.87 -1.23
N SER A 18 3.24 -5.16 -2.32
CA SER A 18 3.92 -3.96 -2.75
C SER A 18 2.88 -2.98 -3.24
N LEU A 19 2.64 -1.94 -2.44
CA LEU A 19 1.73 -0.86 -2.75
C LEU A 19 2.54 0.37 -3.13
N SER A 20 2.35 0.84 -4.36
CA SER A 20 2.92 2.09 -4.86
C SER A 20 1.77 3.02 -5.22
N PRO A 21 1.48 4.03 -4.39
CA PRO A 21 0.42 4.99 -4.68
C PRO A 21 0.71 5.75 -5.97
N ASP A 22 -0.33 5.97 -6.77
CA ASP A 22 -0.25 6.73 -8.01
C ASP A 22 -0.03 8.23 -7.74
N ALA A 23 0.08 9.02 -8.81
CA ALA A 23 0.38 10.44 -8.71
C ALA A 23 -0.70 11.22 -7.95
N GLU A 24 -1.97 10.87 -8.15
CA GLU A 24 -3.10 11.52 -7.50
C GLU A 24 -3.13 11.20 -6.00
N THR A 25 -2.98 9.93 -5.65
CA THR A 25 -2.93 9.46 -4.26
C THR A 25 -1.74 10.08 -3.53
N ARG A 26 -0.57 10.19 -4.18
CA ARG A 26 0.60 10.85 -3.59
C ARG A 26 0.38 12.34 -3.36
N ALA A 27 -0.39 13.02 -4.21
CA ALA A 27 -0.70 14.44 -4.03
C ALA A 27 -1.63 14.64 -2.83
N ALA A 28 -2.68 13.83 -2.72
CA ALA A 28 -3.58 13.84 -1.57
C ALA A 28 -2.83 13.55 -0.26
N LEU A 29 -1.92 12.57 -0.28
CA LEU A 29 -1.07 12.26 0.88
C LEU A 29 -0.10 13.39 1.22
N ALA A 30 0.46 14.09 0.22
CA ALA A 30 1.35 15.23 0.45
C ALA A 30 0.60 16.39 1.12
N GLU A 31 -0.63 16.65 0.70
CA GLU A 31 -1.54 17.62 1.31
C GLU A 31 -1.87 17.26 2.77
N ASP A 32 -2.28 16.02 3.03
CA ASP A 32 -2.63 15.53 4.37
C ASP A 32 -1.44 15.58 5.35
N LEU A 33 -0.23 15.28 4.84
CA LEU A 33 1.01 15.35 5.62
C LEU A 33 1.56 16.78 5.77
N GLY A 34 1.02 17.78 5.05
CA GLY A 34 1.51 19.15 5.07
C GLY A 34 2.90 19.33 4.44
N ILE A 35 3.27 18.49 3.47
CA ILE A 35 4.56 18.52 2.77
C ILE A 35 4.39 18.92 1.29
N THR A 36 5.46 19.44 0.67
CA THR A 36 5.39 19.97 -0.70
C THR A 36 5.03 18.91 -1.75
N ALA A 37 5.64 17.72 -1.68
CA ALA A 37 5.37 16.64 -2.60
C ALA A 37 5.99 15.33 -2.11
N ILE A 38 5.39 14.21 -2.51
CA ILE A 38 5.96 12.88 -2.30
C ILE A 38 6.56 12.38 -3.63
N ARG A 39 7.90 12.40 -3.71
CA ARG A 39 8.66 11.92 -4.88
C ARG A 39 8.49 10.42 -5.10
N LYS A 40 8.52 9.62 -4.02
CA LYS A 40 8.38 8.17 -4.04
C LYS A 40 7.80 7.69 -2.72
N LEU A 41 6.73 6.91 -2.78
CA LEU A 41 6.16 6.20 -1.65
C LEU A 41 5.91 4.77 -2.09
N THR A 42 6.50 3.83 -1.37
CA THR A 42 6.32 2.40 -1.64
C THR A 42 6.18 1.72 -0.30
N PHE A 43 5.06 1.06 -0.08
CA PHE A 43 4.85 0.18 1.06
C PHE A 43 5.09 -1.24 0.59
N SER A 44 6.13 -1.87 1.10
CA SER A 44 6.47 -3.26 0.81
C SER A 44 6.59 -4.04 2.11
N GLY A 45 6.06 -5.25 2.12
CA GLY A 45 6.13 -6.12 3.28
C GLY A 45 5.45 -7.45 3.03
N GLU A 46 5.27 -8.21 4.10
CA GLU A 46 4.58 -9.49 4.07
C GLU A 46 3.44 -9.47 5.09
N ILE A 47 2.26 -9.93 4.67
CA ILE A 47 1.13 -10.16 5.57
C ILE A 47 1.18 -11.63 5.97
N ALA A 48 1.47 -11.89 7.25
CA ALA A 48 1.44 -13.23 7.83
C ALA A 48 0.32 -13.32 8.88
N PRO A 49 -0.40 -14.46 8.97
CA PRO A 49 -1.33 -14.69 10.06
C PRO A 49 -0.57 -14.87 11.38
N ASP A 50 -1.02 -14.19 12.44
CA ASP A 50 -0.39 -14.23 13.78
C ASP A 50 -0.71 -15.53 14.56
N GLY A 51 -1.75 -16.27 14.15
CA GLY A 51 -2.22 -17.51 14.78
C GLY A 51 -3.51 -17.34 15.54
#